data_AF-A0A3D4XTK6-F1
#
_entry.id   AF-A0A3D4XTK6-F1
#
_cell.length_a   1.000
_cell.length_b   1.000
_cell.length_c   1.000
_cell.angle_alpha   90.00
_cell.angle_beta   90.00
_cell.angle_gamma   90.00
#
_symmetry.space_group_name_H-M   'P 1'
#
loop_
_entity.id
_entity.type
_entity.pdbx_description
1 polymer ?
#
loop_
_entity_poly.entity_id
_entity_poly.type
_entity_poly.pdbx_seq_one_letter_code
_entity_poly.pdbx_strand_id
1 'polypeptide(L)'
;MKKALLAFAGVALIGLTSSAFADEKTEIGAKIYERAFGRGCGTCHDISSNPQLFDLVKSGKLSRASFEQTLKDGKGGMPKAIAAIMEVGPVKKAGYGEDQAVDALYAYLGSK
;
A
#
# COMPACT_ATOMS: atom_id res chain seq x y z
N MET A 1 29.39 -20.34 34.12
CA MET A 1 28.50 -19.32 33.49
C MET A 1 29.04 -18.92 32.11
N LYS A 2 28.82 -19.72 31.05
CA LYS A 2 29.22 -19.36 29.66
C LYS A 2 28.21 -19.82 28.59
N LYS A 3 27.09 -20.45 28.98
CA LYS A 3 26.12 -21.03 28.04
C LYS A 3 24.77 -20.32 27.97
N ALA A 4 24.56 -19.26 28.75
CA ALA A 4 23.30 -18.52 28.81
C ALA A 4 23.22 -17.32 27.83
N LEU A 5 24.34 -16.89 27.26
CA LEU A 5 24.40 -15.70 26.39
C LEU A 5 23.99 -15.97 24.93
N LEU A 6 23.88 -17.22 24.51
CA LEU A 6 23.53 -17.58 23.12
C LEU A 6 22.01 -17.62 22.87
N ALA A 7 21.16 -17.61 23.91
CA ALA A 7 19.71 -17.72 23.76
C ALA A 7 19.00 -16.36 23.55
N PHE A 8 19.65 -15.23 23.84
CA PHE A 8 19.04 -13.90 23.72
C PHE A 8 19.20 -13.23 22.35
N ALA A 9 20.11 -13.71 21.49
CA ALA A 9 20.30 -13.16 20.15
C ALA A 9 19.19 -13.60 19.16
N GLY A 10 18.49 -14.71 19.43
CA GLY A 10 17.46 -15.25 18.54
C GLY A 10 16.12 -14.49 18.59
N VAL A 11 15.78 -13.86 19.72
CA VAL A 11 14.48 -13.17 19.89
C VAL A 11 14.52 -11.73 19.35
N ALA A 12 15.69 -11.09 19.32
CA ALA A 12 15.84 -9.73 18.80
C ALA A 12 15.69 -9.64 17.27
N LEU A 13 16.07 -10.69 16.51
CA LEU A 13 15.96 -10.67 15.04
C LEU A 13 14.51 -10.72 14.54
N ILE A 14 13.61 -11.36 15.29
CA ILE A 14 12.21 -11.57 14.87
C ILE A 14 11.41 -10.25 14.91
N GLY A 15 11.77 -9.33 15.83
CA GLY A 15 11.13 -8.02 15.93
C GLY A 15 11.56 -7.01 14.85
N LEU A 16 12.78 -7.12 14.33
CA LEU A 16 13.25 -6.20 13.27
C LEU A 16 12.59 -6.48 11.91
N THR A 17 12.28 -7.74 11.63
CA THR A 17 11.68 -8.10 10.34
C THR A 17 10.29 -7.50 10.18
N SER A 18 9.45 -7.51 11.21
CA SER A 18 8.08 -6.97 11.13
C SER A 18 8.04 -5.46 10.88
N SER A 19 8.94 -4.69 11.51
CA SER A 19 8.99 -3.24 11.32
C SER A 19 9.49 -2.86 9.92
N ALA A 20 10.47 -3.60 9.39
CA ALA A 20 10.96 -3.41 8.03
C ALA A 20 9.88 -3.71 6.97
N PHE A 21 9.09 -4.76 7.16
CA PHE A 21 7.99 -5.08 6.24
C PHE A 21 6.85 -4.05 6.27
N ALA A 22 6.53 -3.48 7.44
CA ALA A 22 5.52 -2.43 7.55
C ALA A 22 5.95 -1.13 6.85
N ASP A 23 7.23 -0.79 6.95
CA ASP A 23 7.83 0.36 6.29
C ASP A 23 7.84 0.18 4.76
N GLU A 24 8.32 -0.98 4.27
CA GLU A 24 8.31 -1.32 2.84
C GLU A 24 6.89 -1.29 2.25
N LYS A 25 5.91 -1.89 2.94
CA LYS A 25 4.51 -1.89 2.48
C LYS A 25 3.97 -0.46 2.32
N THR A 26 4.25 0.40 3.28
CA THR A 26 3.80 1.81 3.24
C THR A 26 4.54 2.60 2.16
N GLU A 27 5.85 2.35 2.00
CA GLU A 27 6.67 2.99 0.95
C GLU A 27 6.18 2.59 -0.45
N ILE A 28 5.98 1.30 -0.71
CA ILE A 28 5.45 0.82 -1.99
C ILE A 28 4.05 1.40 -2.25
N GLY A 29 3.19 1.47 -1.24
CA GLY A 29 1.89 2.12 -1.33
C GLY A 29 1.98 3.59 -1.74
N ALA A 30 2.92 4.34 -1.15
CA ALA A 30 3.19 5.72 -1.54
C ALA A 30 3.64 5.81 -3.00
N LYS A 31 4.54 4.91 -3.44
CA LYS A 31 5.01 4.88 -4.84
C LYS A 31 3.90 4.55 -5.83
N ILE A 32 2.96 3.68 -5.46
CA ILE A 32 1.78 3.42 -6.28
C ILE A 32 0.94 4.70 -6.39
N TYR A 33 0.64 5.35 -5.26
CA TYR A 33 -0.14 6.59 -5.24
C TYR A 33 0.49 7.70 -6.09
N GLU A 34 1.80 7.84 -6.05
CA GLU A 34 2.56 8.86 -6.80
C GLU A 34 2.67 8.57 -8.30
N ARG A 35 2.63 7.29 -8.72
CA ARG A 35 3.12 6.90 -10.07
C ARG A 35 2.14 6.12 -10.93
N ALA A 36 1.08 5.55 -10.37
CA ALA A 36 0.08 4.83 -11.16
C ALA A 36 -0.44 5.73 -12.31
N PHE A 37 -0.70 5.14 -13.48
CA PHE A 37 -1.07 5.87 -14.70
C PHE A 37 -0.04 6.92 -15.20
N GLY A 38 1.20 6.87 -14.72
CA GLY A 38 2.27 7.82 -15.10
C GLY A 38 2.16 9.21 -14.46
N ARG A 39 1.11 9.46 -13.67
CA ARG A 39 0.84 10.76 -13.00
C ARG A 39 0.42 10.65 -11.53
N GLY A 40 0.11 9.43 -11.08
CA GLY A 40 -0.36 9.14 -9.75
C GLY A 40 -1.88 9.24 -9.59
N CYS A 41 -2.37 8.61 -8.53
CA CYS A 41 -3.75 8.69 -8.06
C CYS A 41 -4.10 10.11 -7.58
N GLY A 42 -3.12 10.83 -7.03
CA GLY A 42 -3.29 12.19 -6.50
C GLY A 42 -3.80 13.21 -7.52
N THR A 43 -3.49 13.06 -8.81
CA THR A 43 -4.01 13.96 -9.85
C THR A 43 -5.55 14.02 -9.86
N CYS A 44 -6.22 12.92 -9.51
CA CYS A 44 -7.66 12.87 -9.43
C CYS A 44 -8.18 12.94 -8.00
N HIS A 45 -7.41 12.54 -6.99
CA HIS A 45 -7.92 12.37 -5.63
C HIS A 45 -7.49 13.46 -4.63
N ASP A 46 -6.53 14.31 -4.99
CA ASP A 46 -6.10 15.46 -4.17
C ASP A 46 -6.86 16.75 -4.53
N ILE A 47 -7.84 16.67 -5.45
CA ILE A 47 -8.75 17.79 -5.77
C ILE A 47 -10.07 17.63 -5.04
N SER A 48 -10.61 18.73 -4.50
CA SER A 48 -11.76 18.72 -3.59
C SER A 48 -13.07 18.18 -4.21
N SER A 49 -13.21 18.24 -5.53
CA SER A 49 -14.41 17.76 -6.23
C SER A 49 -14.53 16.25 -6.33
N ASN A 50 -13.46 15.51 -5.98
CA ASN A 50 -13.40 14.07 -6.11
C ASN A 50 -13.32 13.38 -4.74
N PRO A 51 -13.60 12.05 -4.68
CA PRO A 51 -13.50 11.31 -3.43
C PRO A 51 -12.09 11.39 -2.81
N GLN A 52 -12.00 11.90 -1.59
CA GLN A 52 -10.76 12.05 -0.84
C GLN A 52 -10.32 10.69 -0.27
N LEU A 53 -9.37 10.02 -0.92
CA LEU A 53 -9.05 8.61 -0.61
C LEU A 53 -8.49 8.43 0.80
N PHE A 54 -7.60 9.33 1.25
CA PHE A 54 -7.03 9.27 2.60
C PHE A 54 -8.13 9.32 3.66
N ASP A 55 -9.04 10.31 3.58
CA ASP A 55 -10.15 10.44 4.52
C ASP A 55 -11.08 9.23 4.50
N LEU A 56 -11.39 8.72 3.31
CA LEU A 56 -12.32 7.59 3.15
C LEU A 56 -11.75 6.28 3.71
N VAL A 57 -10.46 6.01 3.48
CA VAL A 57 -9.78 4.82 4.01
C VAL A 57 -9.58 4.96 5.52
N LYS A 58 -9.06 6.10 6.00
CA LYS A 58 -8.81 6.35 7.43
C LYS A 58 -10.08 6.32 8.27
N SER A 59 -11.18 6.86 7.75
CA SER A 59 -12.49 6.82 8.44
C SER A 59 -13.19 5.46 8.35
N GLY A 60 -12.67 4.51 7.59
CA GLY A 60 -13.29 3.20 7.36
C GLY A 60 -14.51 3.23 6.43
N LYS A 61 -14.85 4.39 5.85
CA LYS A 61 -15.96 4.53 4.88
C LYS A 61 -15.68 3.82 3.56
N LEU A 62 -14.41 3.58 3.25
CA LEU A 62 -13.98 2.77 2.12
C LEU A 62 -13.22 1.56 2.65
N SER A 63 -13.91 0.41 2.72
CA SER A 63 -13.31 -0.85 3.16
C SER A 63 -12.26 -1.35 2.17
N ARG A 64 -11.32 -2.18 2.64
CA ARG A 64 -10.31 -2.82 1.79
C ARG A 64 -10.91 -3.63 0.64
N ALA A 65 -12.02 -4.32 0.86
CA ALA A 65 -12.70 -5.09 -0.18
C ALA A 65 -13.38 -4.18 -1.21
N SER A 66 -14.10 -3.15 -0.75
CA SER A 66 -14.74 -2.18 -1.64
C SER A 66 -13.73 -1.35 -2.44
N PHE A 67 -12.57 -1.05 -1.84
CA PHE A 67 -11.46 -0.39 -2.51
C PHE A 67 -10.94 -1.22 -3.67
N GLU A 68 -10.62 -2.49 -3.43
CA GLU A 68 -10.15 -3.40 -4.47
C GLU A 68 -11.16 -3.57 -5.60
N GLN A 69 -12.44 -3.75 -5.28
CA GLN A 69 -13.48 -3.85 -6.29
C GLN A 69 -13.53 -2.59 -7.15
N THR A 70 -13.40 -1.41 -6.53
CA THR A 70 -13.34 -0.13 -7.25
C THR A 70 -12.11 -0.04 -8.16
N LEU A 71 -10.94 -0.56 -7.74
CA LEU A 71 -9.75 -0.60 -8.58
C LEU A 71 -9.90 -1.56 -9.77
N LYS A 72 -10.58 -2.70 -9.57
CA LYS A 72 -10.84 -3.71 -10.61
C LYS A 72 -11.85 -3.23 -11.64
N ASP A 73 -12.90 -2.54 -11.19
CA ASP A 73 -14.03 -2.18 -12.04
C ASP A 73 -13.93 -0.75 -12.60
N GLY A 74 -13.27 0.15 -11.87
CA GLY A 74 -13.45 1.59 -12.05
C GLY A 74 -14.79 2.07 -11.46
N LYS A 75 -14.97 3.39 -11.35
CA LYS A 75 -16.21 3.99 -10.83
C LYS A 75 -16.31 5.46 -11.20
N GLY A 76 -17.46 5.88 -11.74
CA GLY A 76 -17.79 7.31 -11.88
C GLY A 76 -16.73 8.14 -12.63
N GLY A 77 -16.18 7.59 -13.72
CA GLY A 77 -15.11 8.23 -14.50
C GLY A 77 -13.69 7.82 -14.10
N MET A 78 -13.50 7.15 -12.97
CA MET A 78 -12.24 6.50 -12.62
C MET A 78 -12.02 5.27 -13.51
N PRO A 79 -10.90 5.17 -14.25
CA PRO A 79 -10.55 3.97 -15.01
C PRO A 79 -10.16 2.81 -14.09
N LYS A 80 -10.18 1.59 -14.63
CA LYS A 80 -9.61 0.40 -13.96
C LYS A 80 -8.14 0.64 -13.65
N ALA A 81 -7.73 0.35 -12.43
CA ALA A 81 -6.43 0.75 -11.91
C ALA A 81 -5.45 -0.40 -11.67
N ILE A 82 -5.93 -1.65 -11.56
CA ILE A 82 -5.05 -2.80 -11.24
C ILE A 82 -3.88 -2.91 -12.20
N ALA A 83 -4.11 -2.91 -13.52
CA ALA A 83 -3.03 -3.00 -14.50
C ALA A 83 -2.04 -1.83 -14.36
N ALA A 84 -2.52 -0.61 -14.16
CA ALA A 84 -1.67 0.57 -13.98
C ALA A 84 -0.84 0.52 -12.69
N ILE A 85 -1.38 -0.09 -11.63
CA ILE A 85 -0.68 -0.32 -10.37
C ILE A 85 0.44 -1.35 -10.57
N MET A 86 0.15 -2.46 -11.25
CA MET A 86 1.14 -3.52 -11.50
C MET A 86 2.27 -3.09 -12.43
N GLU A 87 2.03 -2.06 -13.26
CA GLU A 87 3.06 -1.46 -14.10
C GLU A 87 4.07 -0.57 -13.33
N VAL A 88 3.78 -0.22 -12.07
CA VAL A 88 4.67 0.61 -11.25
C VAL A 88 5.97 -0.12 -10.95
N GLY A 89 7.11 0.43 -11.36
CA GLY A 89 8.43 -0.19 -11.22
C GLY A 89 8.77 -0.71 -9.80
N PRO A 90 8.54 0.07 -8.73
CA PRO A 90 8.66 -0.41 -7.35
C PRO A 90 7.83 -1.65 -7.02
N VAL A 91 6.60 -1.78 -7.54
CA VAL A 91 5.76 -2.98 -7.35
C VAL A 91 6.41 -4.20 -8.00
N LYS A 92 6.89 -4.04 -9.25
CA LYS A 92 7.61 -5.10 -9.96
C LYS A 92 8.90 -5.50 -9.24
N LYS A 93 9.66 -4.52 -8.75
CA LYS A 93 10.92 -4.74 -8.03
C LYS A 93 10.71 -5.47 -6.70
N ALA A 94 9.62 -5.16 -5.99
CA ALA A 94 9.24 -5.84 -4.75
C ALA A 94 8.64 -7.24 -4.99
N GLY A 95 8.36 -7.60 -6.25
CA GLY A 95 7.76 -8.90 -6.59
C GLY A 95 6.32 -9.06 -6.09
N TYR A 96 5.61 -7.96 -5.87
CA TYR A 96 4.24 -7.98 -5.36
C TYR A 96 3.26 -8.50 -6.42
N GLY A 97 2.34 -9.36 -5.99
CA GLY A 97 1.10 -9.64 -6.73
C GLY A 97 0.05 -8.55 -6.54
N GLU A 98 -1.09 -8.67 -7.24
CA GLU A 98 -2.18 -7.68 -7.19
C GLU A 98 -2.64 -7.39 -5.76
N ASP A 99 -2.94 -8.43 -4.98
CA ASP A 99 -3.45 -8.28 -3.61
C ASP A 99 -2.46 -7.54 -2.72
N GLN A 100 -1.16 -7.84 -2.84
CA GLN A 100 -0.09 -7.18 -2.08
C GLN A 100 0.08 -5.71 -2.47
N ALA A 101 -0.04 -5.40 -3.76
CA ALA A 101 0.03 -4.02 -4.24
C ALA A 101 -1.18 -3.19 -3.79
N VAL A 102 -2.38 -3.76 -3.82
CA VAL A 102 -3.60 -3.10 -3.30
C VAL A 102 -3.50 -2.91 -1.80
N ASP A 103 -3.00 -3.92 -1.09
CA ASP A 103 -2.73 -3.87 0.34
C ASP A 103 -1.73 -2.77 0.73
N ALA A 104 -0.66 -2.64 -0.04
CA ALA A 104 0.35 -1.59 0.15
C ALA A 104 -0.27 -0.20 -0.05
N LEU A 105 -0.99 -0.01 -1.15
CA LEU A 105 -1.70 1.24 -1.42
C LEU A 105 -2.72 1.57 -0.32
N TYR A 106 -3.51 0.60 0.11
CA TYR A 106 -4.51 0.78 1.17
C TYR A 106 -3.85 1.12 2.52
N ALA A 107 -2.75 0.45 2.87
CA ALA A 107 -1.97 0.77 4.07
C ALA A 107 -1.43 2.20 4.04
N TYR A 108 -0.87 2.63 2.91
CA TYR A 108 -0.43 4.01 2.74
C TYR A 108 -1.55 5.03 2.89
N LEU A 109 -2.71 4.80 2.27
CA LEU A 109 -3.89 5.66 2.40
C LEU A 109 -4.42 5.74 3.84
N GLY A 110 -4.26 4.67 4.63
CA GLY A 110 -4.61 4.66 6.04
C GLY A 110 -3.54 5.22 6.99
N SER A 111 -2.32 5.49 6.49
CA SER A 111 -1.18 5.92 7.31
C SER A 111 -1.13 7.43 7.56
N LYS A 112 -1.82 8.23 6.74
CA LYS A 112 -1.89 9.69 6.87
C LYS A 112 -3.20 10.11 7.52
#